data_AF-A0A962CID3-F1
#
_entry.id   AF-A0A962CID3-F1
#
_cell.length_a   1.000
_cell.length_b   1.000
_cell.length_c   1.000
_cell.angle_alpha   90.00
_cell.angle_beta   90.00
_cell.angle_gamma   90.00
#
_symmetry.space_group_name_H-M   'P 1'
#
loop_
_entity.id
_entity.type
_entity.pdbx_description
1 polymer ?
#
loop_
_entity_poly.entity_id
_entity_poly.type
_entity_poly.pdbx_seq_one_letter_code
_entity_poly.pdbx_strand_id
1 'polypeptide(L)'
;MKPSGTRLSGAASAWNRRYSQRLVASFLVLALILAAVAVQVYRAVGEFVATNHWVTHSLEVKQEITLTLASLHDIEASQRAYIISGKLERLEDYYRDFPRAMEHSERLADLVA
;
A
#
# COMPACT_ATOMS: atom_id res chain seq x y z
N MET A 1 19.43 -83.88 7.58
CA MET A 1 19.61 -82.82 8.59
C MET A 1 19.00 -81.53 8.06
N LYS A 2 17.94 -81.01 8.69
CA LYS A 2 17.29 -79.70 8.41
C LYS A 2 17.87 -78.68 9.43
N PRO A 3 17.86 -77.36 9.19
CA PRO A 3 16.61 -76.59 9.28
C PRO A 3 16.45 -75.50 8.21
N SER A 4 15.34 -75.52 7.45
CA SER A 4 14.31 -74.46 7.42
C SER A 4 14.55 -73.19 8.24
N GLY A 5 14.58 -72.05 7.54
CA GLY A 5 14.53 -70.72 8.12
C GLY A 5 14.07 -69.67 7.09
N THR A 6 12.91 -69.87 6.46
CA THR A 6 12.24 -68.82 5.68
C THR A 6 10.91 -68.49 6.34
N ARG A 7 10.76 -67.23 6.80
CA ARG A 7 9.52 -66.44 7.03
C ARG A 7 9.68 -65.45 8.20
N LEU A 8 10.48 -64.41 8.04
CA LEU A 8 10.43 -63.20 8.91
C LEU A 8 10.77 -61.95 8.07
N SER A 9 9.93 -61.58 7.11
CA SER A 9 10.11 -60.35 6.32
C SER A 9 8.82 -59.53 6.13
N GLY A 10 7.64 -60.14 6.29
CA GLY A 10 6.35 -59.45 6.10
C GLY A 10 5.94 -58.50 7.24
N ALA A 11 6.36 -58.76 8.47
CA ALA A 11 5.87 -58.01 9.64
C ALA A 11 6.56 -56.65 9.84
N ALA A 12 7.84 -56.50 9.48
CA ALA A 12 8.60 -55.27 9.70
C ALA A 12 8.12 -54.09 8.82
N SER A 13 7.54 -54.37 7.65
CA SER A 13 7.06 -53.32 6.73
C SER A 13 5.72 -52.71 7.14
N ALA A 14 4.86 -53.47 7.84
CA ALA A 14 3.53 -53.02 8.25
C ALA A 14 3.57 -52.09 9.48
N TRP A 15 4.47 -52.34 10.42
CA TRP A 15 4.72 -51.46 11.57
C TRP A 15 5.28 -50.11 11.13
N ASN A 16 6.23 -50.11 10.18
CA ASN A 16 6.83 -48.91 9.63
C ASN A 16 5.82 -48.04 8.86
N ARG A 17 4.85 -48.66 8.16
CA ARG A 17 3.83 -47.96 7.37
C ARG A 17 2.89 -47.13 8.23
N ARG A 18 2.43 -47.68 9.37
CA ARG A 18 1.53 -46.96 10.30
C ARG A 18 2.25 -45.82 11.04
N TYR A 19 3.52 -46.00 11.39
CA TYR A 19 4.32 -44.96 12.03
C TYR A 19 4.69 -43.83 11.05
N SER A 20 5.13 -44.19 9.84
CA SER A 20 5.41 -43.24 8.76
C SER A 20 4.17 -42.42 8.36
N GLN A 21 2.97 -43.03 8.30
CA GLN A 21 1.71 -42.32 8.04
C GLN A 21 1.41 -41.25 9.09
N ARG A 22 1.72 -41.49 10.37
CA ARG A 22 1.51 -40.50 11.43
C ARG A 22 2.48 -39.32 11.31
N LEU A 23 3.74 -39.58 10.93
CA LEU A 23 4.74 -38.54 10.69
C LEU A 23 4.40 -37.68 9.46
N VAL A 24 3.93 -38.31 8.38
CA VAL A 24 3.48 -37.57 7.19
C VAL A 24 2.23 -36.75 7.52
N ALA A 25 1.29 -37.29 8.30
CA ALA A 25 0.10 -36.55 8.71
C ALA A 25 0.45 -35.31 9.55
N SER A 26 1.36 -35.42 10.53
CA SER A 26 1.79 -34.26 11.31
C SER A 26 2.54 -33.24 10.46
N PHE A 27 3.38 -33.70 9.52
CA PHE A 27 4.06 -32.81 8.58
C PHE A 27 3.08 -32.07 7.66
N LEU A 28 2.05 -32.77 7.15
CA LEU A 28 0.99 -32.15 6.35
C LEU A 28 0.19 -31.13 7.15
N VAL A 29 -0.14 -31.42 8.40
CA VAL A 29 -0.82 -30.46 9.29
C VAL A 29 0.03 -29.21 9.49
N LEU A 30 1.33 -29.34 9.77
CA LEU A 30 2.24 -28.21 9.90
C LEU A 30 2.32 -27.40 8.59
N ALA A 31 2.42 -28.08 7.45
CA ALA A 31 2.45 -27.42 6.14
C ALA A 31 1.16 -26.65 5.86
N LEU A 32 -0.01 -27.21 6.22
CA LEU A 32 -1.30 -26.53 6.09
C LEU A 32 -1.40 -25.31 7.00
N ILE A 33 -0.89 -25.39 8.23
CA ILE A 33 -0.84 -24.25 9.15
C ILE A 33 0.02 -23.14 8.56
N LEU A 34 1.22 -23.46 8.05
CA LEU A 34 2.10 -22.48 7.42
C LEU A 34 1.46 -21.86 6.16
N ALA A 35 0.79 -22.68 5.34
CA ALA A 35 0.07 -22.19 4.16
C ALA A 35 -1.08 -21.25 4.55
N ALA A 36 -1.84 -21.58 5.60
CA ALA A 36 -2.90 -20.71 6.11
C ALA A 36 -2.35 -19.36 6.61
N VAL A 37 -1.24 -19.38 7.35
CA VAL A 37 -0.56 -18.15 7.79
C VAL A 37 -0.09 -17.33 6.60
N ALA A 38 0.51 -17.95 5.58
CA ALA A 38 0.96 -17.26 4.38
C ALA A 38 -0.20 -16.59 3.63
N VAL A 39 -1.34 -17.28 3.49
CA VAL A 39 -2.56 -16.71 2.89
C VAL A 39 -3.07 -15.54 3.71
N GLN A 40 -3.10 -15.65 5.04
CA GLN A 40 -3.56 -14.59 5.93
C GLN A 40 -2.68 -13.34 5.82
N VAL A 41 -1.35 -13.52 5.81
CA VAL A 41 -0.38 -12.43 5.61
C VAL A 41 -0.58 -11.76 4.25
N TYR A 42 -0.76 -12.54 3.19
CA TYR A 42 -0.96 -11.99 1.85
C TYR A 42 -2.23 -11.12 1.76
N ARG A 43 -3.33 -11.56 2.40
CA ARG A 43 -4.57 -10.78 2.48
C ARG A 43 -4.39 -9.50 3.29
N ALA A 44 -3.72 -9.58 4.44
CA ALA A 44 -3.45 -8.43 5.30
C ALA A 44 -2.57 -7.38 4.61
N VAL A 45 -1.56 -7.80 3.85
CA VAL A 45 -0.71 -6.88 3.06
C VAL A 45 -1.52 -6.20 1.96
N GLY A 46 -2.44 -6.90 1.29
CA GLY A 46 -3.34 -6.30 0.30
C GLY A 46 -4.23 -5.20 0.89
N GLU A 47 -4.85 -5.45 2.05
CA GLU A 47 -5.65 -4.45 2.77
C GLU A 47 -4.79 -3.28 3.28
N PHE A 48 -3.56 -3.55 3.71
CA PHE A 48 -2.61 -2.53 4.13
C PHE A 48 -2.24 -1.59 2.98
N VAL A 49 -1.97 -2.13 1.78
CA VAL A 49 -1.69 -1.31 0.59
C VAL A 49 -2.90 -0.44 0.20
N ALA A 50 -4.11 -1.01 0.25
CA ALA A 50 -5.35 -0.26 -0.03
C ALA A 50 -5.60 0.85 1.00
N THR A 51 -5.30 0.61 2.28
CA THR A 51 -5.43 1.61 3.35
C THR A 51 -4.44 2.75 3.16
N ASN A 52 -3.20 2.46 2.77
CA ASN A 52 -2.19 3.49 2.50
C ASN A 52 -2.59 4.38 1.32
N HIS A 53 -3.24 3.82 0.28
CA HIS A 53 -3.69 4.60 -0.88
C HIS A 53 -4.61 5.76 -0.47
N TRP A 54 -5.60 5.51 0.41
CA TRP A 54 -6.51 6.56 0.89
C TRP A 54 -5.81 7.64 1.71
N VAL A 55 -4.83 7.25 2.54
CA VAL A 55 -4.04 8.21 3.29
C VAL A 55 -3.21 9.08 2.36
N THR A 56 -2.49 8.47 1.41
CA THR A 56 -1.71 9.20 0.40
C THR A 56 -2.59 10.16 -0.39
N HIS A 57 -3.74 9.70 -0.88
CA HIS A 57 -4.68 10.54 -1.61
C HIS A 57 -5.17 11.74 -0.78
N SER A 58 -5.52 11.52 0.49
CA SER A 58 -5.93 12.62 1.37
C SER A 58 -4.82 13.65 1.63
N LEU A 59 -3.56 13.21 1.68
CA LEU A 59 -2.40 14.08 1.82
C LEU A 59 -2.13 14.88 0.55
N GLU A 60 -2.27 14.26 -0.63
CA GLU A 60 -2.18 14.92 -1.93
C GLU A 60 -3.24 16.01 -2.08
N VAL A 61 -4.50 15.70 -1.79
CA VAL A 61 -5.60 16.68 -1.81
C VAL A 61 -5.31 17.84 -0.85
N LYS A 62 -4.89 17.55 0.40
CA LYS A 62 -4.55 18.59 1.38
C LYS A 62 -3.40 19.48 0.90
N GLN A 63 -2.39 18.89 0.28
CA GLN A 63 -1.26 19.62 -0.26
C GLN A 63 -1.70 20.55 -1.39
N GLU A 64 -2.46 20.08 -2.37
CA GLU A 64 -2.92 20.92 -3.48
C GLU A 64 -3.88 22.03 -3.03
N ILE A 65 -4.76 21.78 -2.04
CA ILE A 65 -5.55 22.85 -1.39
C ILE A 65 -4.64 23.93 -0.80
N THR A 66 -3.59 23.52 -0.10
CA THR A 66 -2.68 24.44 0.59
C THR A 66 -1.91 25.30 -0.42
N LEU A 67 -1.45 24.70 -1.51
CA LEU A 67 -0.74 25.40 -2.60
C LEU A 67 -1.68 26.34 -3.36
N THR A 68 -2.90 25.89 -3.66
CA THR A 68 -3.94 26.74 -4.28
C THR A 68 -4.20 27.96 -3.42
N LEU A 69 -4.44 27.79 -2.11
CA LEU A 69 -4.74 28.91 -1.22
C LEU A 69 -3.56 29.88 -1.07
N ALA A 70 -2.33 29.37 -0.97
CA ALA A 70 -1.13 30.20 -0.90
C ALA A 70 -0.98 31.07 -2.16
N SER A 71 -1.12 30.47 -3.34
CA SER A 71 -1.02 31.21 -4.61
C SER A 71 -2.13 32.26 -4.77
N LEU A 72 -3.37 31.94 -4.38
CA LEU A 72 -4.47 32.91 -4.38
C LEU A 72 -4.23 34.06 -3.41
N HIS A 73 -3.66 33.78 -2.24
CA HIS A 73 -3.29 34.81 -1.28
C HIS A 73 -2.24 35.77 -1.84
N ASP A 74 -1.21 35.26 -2.53
CA ASP A 74 -0.16 36.09 -3.12
C ASP A 74 -0.70 36.98 -4.26
N ILE A 75 -1.61 36.43 -5.07
CA ILE A 75 -2.36 37.16 -6.10
C ILE A 75 -3.22 38.26 -5.47
N GLU A 76 -3.94 37.98 -4.39
CA GLU A 76 -4.76 38.97 -3.69
C GLU A 76 -3.90 40.06 -3.05
N ALA A 77 -2.79 39.68 -2.43
CA ALA A 77 -1.86 40.59 -1.77
C ALA A 77 -1.23 41.55 -2.78
N SER A 78 -0.77 41.06 -3.94
CA SER A 78 -0.20 41.87 -5.01
C SER A 78 -1.23 42.84 -5.61
N GLN A 79 -2.47 42.39 -5.85
CA GLN A 79 -3.56 43.27 -6.29
C GLN A 79 -3.87 44.37 -5.27
N ARG A 80 -4.04 44.02 -3.99
CA ARG A 80 -4.29 45.01 -2.93
C ARG A 80 -3.13 46.00 -2.83
N ALA A 81 -1.90 45.53 -2.94
CA ALA A 81 -0.72 46.36 -2.85
C ALA A 81 -0.57 47.30 -4.06
N TYR A 82 -1.04 46.91 -5.26
CA TYR A 82 -1.21 47.81 -6.40
C TYR A 82 -2.26 48.88 -6.12
N ILE A 83 -3.47 48.49 -5.69
CA ILE A 83 -4.58 49.42 -5.41
C ILE A 83 -4.17 50.48 -4.38
N ILE A 84 -3.45 50.11 -3.33
CA ILE A 84 -3.01 51.03 -2.27
C ILE A 84 -1.94 52.02 -2.76
N SER A 85 -1.03 51.57 -3.63
CA SER A 85 0.16 52.38 -3.99
C SER A 85 0.10 53.03 -5.36
N GLY A 86 -0.76 52.56 -6.26
CA GLY A 86 -0.79 52.92 -7.68
C GLY A 86 0.44 52.46 -8.49
N LYS A 87 1.39 51.75 -7.86
CA LYS A 87 2.67 51.36 -8.47
C LYS A 87 2.53 50.09 -9.29
N LEU A 88 2.71 50.18 -10.60
CA LEU A 88 2.50 49.07 -11.54
C LEU A 88 3.43 47.88 -11.26
N GLU A 89 4.60 48.13 -10.67
CA GLU A 89 5.57 47.11 -10.27
C GLU A 89 4.96 46.07 -9.32
N ARG A 90 3.90 46.44 -8.58
CA ARG A 90 3.16 45.54 -7.68
C ARG A 90 2.37 44.47 -8.42
N LEU A 91 2.02 44.69 -9.69
CA LEU A 91 1.33 43.69 -10.52
C LEU A 91 2.29 42.67 -11.13
N GLU A 92 3.61 42.89 -11.05
CA GLU A 92 4.59 41.95 -11.59
C GLU A 92 4.51 40.59 -10.86
N ASP A 93 4.33 40.63 -9.53
CA ASP A 93 4.07 39.46 -8.70
C ASP A 93 2.73 38.78 -9.06
N TYR A 94 1.68 39.58 -9.31
CA TYR A 94 0.37 39.07 -9.75
C TYR A 94 0.48 38.23 -11.02
N TYR A 95 1.12 38.77 -12.07
CA TYR A 95 1.25 38.07 -13.35
C TYR A 95 2.16 36.85 -13.27
N ARG A 96 3.13 36.85 -12.35
CA ARG A 96 4.00 35.68 -12.10
C ARG A 96 3.24 34.55 -11.40
N ASP A 97 2.38 34.88 -10.44
CA ASP A 97 1.76 33.90 -9.55
C ASP A 97 0.38 33.43 -10.06
N PHE A 98 -0.28 34.21 -10.93
CA PHE A 98 -1.54 33.84 -11.56
C PHE A 98 -1.53 32.48 -12.30
N PRO A 99 -0.54 32.15 -13.15
CA PRO A 99 -0.48 30.84 -13.81
C PRO A 99 -0.36 29.68 -12.82
N ARG A 100 0.37 29.88 -11.71
CA ARG A 100 0.55 28.85 -10.67
C ARG A 100 -0.77 28.56 -9.94
N ALA A 101 -1.55 29.59 -9.65
CA ALA A 101 -2.86 29.41 -9.03
C ALA A 101 -3.84 28.65 -9.92
N MET A 102 -3.81 28.89 -11.23
CA MET A 102 -4.62 28.13 -12.18
C MET A 102 -4.17 26.67 -12.25
N GLU A 103 -2.86 26.42 -12.31
CA GLU A 103 -2.33 25.06 -12.30
C GLU A 103 -2.74 24.27 -11.04
N HIS A 104 -2.62 24.86 -9.85
CA HIS A 104 -3.03 24.20 -8.61
C HIS A 104 -4.55 23.98 -8.55
N SER A 105 -5.35 24.92 -9.06
CA SER A 105 -6.80 24.76 -9.15
C SER A 105 -7.22 23.62 -10.08
N GLU A 106 -6.54 23.46 -11.22
CA GLU A 106 -6.80 22.36 -12.16
C GLU A 106 -6.41 21.01 -11.55
N ARG A 107 -5.22 20.91 -10.96
CA ARG A 107 -4.79 19.68 -10.26
C ARG A 107 -5.72 19.30 -9.11
N LEU A 108 -6.18 20.28 -8.35
CA LEU A 108 -7.12 20.02 -7.27
C LEU A 108 -8.46 19.51 -7.80
N ALA A 109 -8.93 20.04 -8.93
CA ALA A 109 -10.14 19.54 -9.59
C ALA A 109 -9.95 18.08 -10.04
N ASP A 110 -8.81 17.75 -10.63
CA ASP A 110 -8.48 16.38 -11.06
C ASP A 110 -8.38 15.39 -9.89
N LEU A 111 -7.89 15.83 -8.72
CA LEU A 111 -7.78 14.99 -7.53
C LEU A 111 -9.13 14.70 -6.86
N VAL A 112 -10.16 15.50 -7.11
CA VAL A 112 -11.47 15.40 -6.44
C VAL A 112 -12.58 14.88 -7.37
N ALA A 113 -12.35 14.90 -8.69
CA ALA A 113 -13.27 14.40 -9.71
C ALA A 113 -13.44 12.86 -9.67
#